data_AF-A0A2G9T9K6-F1
#
_entry.id   AF-A0A2G9T9K6-F1
#
_cell.length_a   1.000
_cell.length_b   1.000
_cell.length_c   1.000
_cell.angle_alpha   90.00
_cell.angle_beta   90.00
_cell.angle_gamma   90.00
#
_symmetry.space_group_name_H-M   'P 1'
#
loop_
_entity.id
_entity.type
_entity.pdbx_description
1 polymer ?
#
loop_
_entity_poly.entity_id
_entity_poly.type
_entity_poly.pdbx_seq_one_letter_code
_entity_poly.pdbx_strand_id
1 'polypeptide(L)'
;SIANMGYLTSEQALADYAALITELKTPNNTLGISYPSDVKVIAFGGSYGGMLSAWFRMKYPHLITGAWAASAPLLYFKGGGIDQGTFDSITTRTYETSKCNRFIIANSWNAILNLSST
;
A
#
# COMPACT_ATOMS: atom_id res chain seq x y z
N SER A 1 18.56 5.05 -14.23
CA SER A 1 19.01 6.37 -13.72
C SER A 1 17.84 7.08 -13.07
N ILE A 2 18.08 7.93 -12.08
CA ILE A 2 17.06 8.81 -11.48
C ILE A 2 16.33 9.63 -12.56
N ALA A 3 17.02 9.95 -13.65
CA ALA A 3 16.46 10.62 -14.82
C ALA A 3 15.21 9.92 -15.42
N ASN A 4 15.04 8.61 -15.23
CA ASN A 4 13.91 7.85 -15.80
C ASN A 4 12.74 7.67 -14.82
N MET A 5 12.82 8.21 -13.60
CA MET A 5 11.79 8.03 -12.56
C MET A 5 10.75 9.16 -12.51
N GLY A 6 10.78 10.10 -13.45
CA GLY A 6 9.90 11.28 -13.44
C GLY A 6 8.40 10.96 -13.45
N TYR A 7 8.00 9.77 -13.94
CA TYR A 7 6.61 9.30 -13.97
C TYR A 7 6.26 8.30 -12.86
N LEU A 8 7.21 7.93 -12.00
CA LEU A 8 6.99 6.95 -10.94
C LEU A 8 6.26 7.62 -9.75
N THR A 9 4.93 7.71 -9.86
CA THR A 9 4.06 8.33 -8.85
C THR A 9 2.78 7.51 -8.66
N SER A 10 2.16 7.64 -7.49
CA SER A 10 0.84 7.04 -7.22
C SER A 10 -0.23 7.56 -8.18
N GLU A 11 -0.17 8.84 -8.52
CA GLU A 11 -1.11 9.53 -9.38
C GLU A 11 -1.12 8.93 -10.79
N GLN A 12 0.06 8.67 -11.35
CA GLN A 12 0.18 8.00 -12.64
C GLN A 12 -0.33 6.56 -12.58
N ALA A 13 0.00 5.81 -11.52
CA ALA A 13 -0.54 4.45 -11.35
C ALA A 13 -2.07 4.43 -11.26
N LEU A 14 -2.70 5.39 -10.57
CA LEU A 14 -4.15 5.52 -10.53
C LEU A 14 -4.74 5.91 -11.88
N ALA A 15 -4.05 6.76 -12.65
CA ALA A 15 -4.45 7.12 -14.01
C ALA A 15 -4.38 5.91 -14.95
N ASP A 16 -3.36 5.06 -14.81
CA ASP A 16 -3.24 3.81 -15.56
C ASP A 16 -4.41 2.87 -15.26
N TYR A 17 -4.82 2.73 -13.99
CA TYR A 17 -6.00 1.93 -13.61
C TYR A 17 -7.29 2.50 -14.21
N ALA A 18 -7.43 3.83 -14.20
CA ALA A 18 -8.58 4.51 -14.79
C ALA A 18 -8.66 4.28 -16.31
N ALA A 19 -7.52 4.43 -17.01
CA ALA A 19 -7.42 4.21 -18.44
C ALA A 19 -7.75 2.76 -18.79
N LEU A 20 -7.21 1.79 -18.04
CA LEU A 20 -7.50 0.38 -18.24
C LEU A 20 -8.99 0.06 -18.07
N ILE A 21 -9.63 0.54 -17.00
CA ILE A 21 -11.06 0.29 -16.80
C ILE A 21 -11.90 0.93 -17.91
N THR A 22 -11.50 2.11 -18.38
CA THR A 22 -12.18 2.79 -19.49
C THR A 22 -12.06 1.99 -20.78
N GLU A 23 -10.85 1.50 -21.10
CA GLU A 23 -10.61 0.66 -22.26
C GLU A 23 -11.44 -0.63 -22.15
N LEU A 24 -11.41 -1.32 -21.00
CA LEU A 24 -12.19 -2.54 -20.75
C LEU A 24 -13.72 -2.34 -20.86
N LYS A 25 -14.23 -1.11 -20.76
CA LYS A 25 -15.65 -0.79 -20.96
C LYS A 25 -15.96 -0.24 -22.36
N THR A 26 -14.95 -0.06 -23.21
CA THR A 26 -15.09 0.42 -24.58
C THR A 26 -15.34 -0.76 -25.53
N PRO A 27 -16.43 -0.78 -26.31
CA PRO A 27 -16.65 -1.81 -27.32
C PRO A 27 -15.60 -1.76 -28.44
N ASN A 28 -15.22 -2.92 -28.98
CA ASN A 28 -14.22 -3.06 -30.06
C ASN A 28 -12.88 -2.38 -29.76
N ASN A 29 -12.48 -2.40 -28.49
CA ASN A 29 -11.23 -1.83 -28.01
C ASN A 29 -9.99 -2.60 -28.51
N THR A 30 -8.80 -2.06 -28.23
CA THR A 30 -7.52 -2.65 -28.68
C THR A 30 -7.16 -3.94 -27.96
N LEU A 31 -7.78 -4.21 -26.80
CA LEU A 31 -7.56 -5.40 -25.98
C LEU A 31 -8.35 -6.62 -26.48
N GLY A 32 -9.29 -6.44 -27.41
CA GLY A 32 -10.15 -7.50 -27.93
C GLY A 32 -11.15 -8.07 -26.92
N ILE A 33 -11.28 -7.43 -25.74
CA ILE A 33 -12.20 -7.82 -24.68
C ILE A 33 -12.87 -6.58 -24.10
N SER A 34 -14.20 -6.58 -24.03
CA SER A 34 -14.98 -5.48 -23.46
C SER A 34 -16.10 -6.00 -22.55
N TYR A 35 -16.44 -5.19 -21.55
CA TYR A 35 -17.50 -5.44 -20.59
C TYR A 35 -18.60 -4.37 -20.72
N PRO A 36 -19.84 -4.65 -20.31
CA PRO A 36 -20.91 -3.66 -20.29
C PRO A 36 -20.53 -2.38 -19.53
N SER A 37 -20.94 -1.23 -20.03
CA SER A 37 -20.56 0.08 -19.44
C SER A 37 -21.05 0.25 -17.99
N ASP A 38 -22.19 -0.35 -17.66
CA ASP A 38 -22.83 -0.30 -16.35
C ASP A 38 -22.30 -1.33 -15.33
N VAL A 39 -21.39 -2.21 -15.74
CA VAL A 39 -20.78 -3.22 -14.86
C VAL A 39 -20.11 -2.55 -13.67
N LYS A 40 -20.34 -3.12 -12.48
CA LYS A 40 -19.76 -2.64 -11.22
C LYS A 40 -18.34 -3.16 -11.08
N VAL A 41 -17.43 -2.28 -10.69
CA VAL A 41 -16.01 -2.59 -10.50
C VAL A 41 -15.64 -2.36 -9.03
N ILE A 42 -14.97 -3.32 -8.41
CA ILE A 42 -14.46 -3.20 -7.03
C ILE A 42 -12.94 -3.30 -7.08
N ALA A 43 -12.25 -2.31 -6.52
CA ALA A 43 -10.80 -2.33 -6.39
C ALA A 43 -10.39 -3.14 -5.15
N PHE A 44 -9.37 -3.99 -5.26
CA PHE A 44 -8.83 -4.76 -4.15
C PHE A 44 -7.33 -4.50 -4.03
N GLY A 45 -6.84 -4.38 -2.79
CA GLY A 45 -5.41 -4.29 -2.56
C GLY A 45 -5.02 -4.43 -1.09
N GLY A 46 -3.77 -4.85 -0.88
CA GLY A 46 -3.14 -4.98 0.42
C GLY A 46 -1.95 -4.03 0.58
N SER A 47 -1.67 -3.54 1.79
CA SER A 47 -0.53 -2.64 2.07
C SER A 47 -0.58 -1.39 1.16
N TYR A 48 0.49 -1.07 0.44
CA TYR A 48 0.49 0.01 -0.55
C TYR A 48 -0.59 -0.17 -1.63
N GLY A 49 -0.85 -1.39 -2.10
CA GLY A 49 -1.97 -1.67 -3.01
C GLY A 49 -3.33 -1.38 -2.38
N GLY A 50 -3.46 -1.54 -1.06
CA GLY A 50 -4.65 -1.14 -0.31
C GLY A 50 -4.79 0.40 -0.24
N MET A 51 -3.68 1.12 -0.09
CA MET A 51 -3.67 2.58 -0.17
C MET A 51 -4.11 3.05 -1.55
N LEU A 52 -3.55 2.46 -2.62
CA LEU A 52 -3.98 2.72 -3.99
C LEU A 52 -5.46 2.41 -4.18
N SER A 53 -5.97 1.30 -3.66
CA SER A 53 -7.40 0.95 -3.76
C SER A 53 -8.30 2.00 -3.09
N ALA A 54 -7.95 2.43 -1.87
CA ALA A 54 -8.67 3.48 -1.16
C ALA A 54 -8.63 4.81 -1.94
N TRP A 55 -7.44 5.26 -2.35
CA TRP A 55 -7.29 6.49 -3.12
C TRP A 55 -7.98 6.43 -4.47
N PHE A 56 -7.99 5.27 -5.12
CA PHE A 56 -8.69 5.08 -6.39
C PHE A 56 -10.20 5.27 -6.22
N ARG A 57 -10.79 4.75 -5.13
CA ARG A 57 -12.20 5.02 -4.82
C ARG A 57 -12.46 6.49 -4.54
N MET A 58 -11.55 7.16 -3.84
CA MET A 58 -11.69 8.59 -3.51
C MET A 58 -11.57 9.49 -4.75
N LYS A 59 -10.65 9.18 -5.68
CA LYS A 59 -10.33 10.03 -6.84
C LYS A 59 -11.14 9.69 -8.09
N TYR A 60 -11.50 8.42 -8.29
CA TYR A 60 -12.26 7.95 -9.44
C TYR A 60 -13.57 7.24 -9.04
N PRO A 61 -14.44 7.88 -8.21
CA PRO A 61 -15.68 7.24 -7.75
C PRO A 61 -16.69 6.97 -8.88
N HIS A 62 -16.49 7.58 -10.06
CA HIS A 62 -17.28 7.37 -11.26
C HIS A 62 -16.87 6.10 -12.04
N LEU A 63 -15.67 5.56 -11.80
CA LEU A 63 -15.17 4.36 -12.49
C LEU A 63 -15.35 3.08 -11.66
N ILE A 64 -15.10 3.15 -10.34
CA ILE A 64 -15.24 2.01 -9.44
C ILE A 64 -16.35 2.22 -8.43
N THR A 65 -17.07 1.16 -8.08
CA THR A 65 -18.19 1.17 -7.13
C THR A 65 -17.73 1.13 -5.68
N GLY A 66 -16.62 0.44 -5.40
CA GLY A 66 -16.09 0.27 -4.05
C GLY A 66 -14.62 -0.13 -4.06
N ALA A 67 -14.03 -0.16 -2.87
CA ALA A 67 -12.65 -0.59 -2.67
C ALA A 67 -12.49 -1.40 -1.38
N TRP A 68 -11.67 -2.44 -1.45
CA TRP A 68 -11.20 -3.23 -0.31
C TRP A 68 -9.73 -2.91 -0.06
N ALA A 69 -9.47 -2.09 0.96
CA ALA A 69 -8.15 -1.60 1.33
C ALA A 69 -7.58 -2.38 2.53
N ALA A 70 -7.04 -3.57 2.30
CA ALA A 70 -6.53 -4.44 3.36
C ALA A 70 -5.19 -3.93 3.91
N SER A 71 -5.08 -3.82 5.23
CA SER A 71 -3.84 -3.43 5.93
C SER A 71 -3.15 -2.19 5.33
N ALA A 72 -3.93 -1.21 4.87
CA ALA A 72 -3.45 -0.01 4.20
C ALA A 72 -3.03 1.07 5.23
N PRO A 73 -1.75 1.45 5.33
CA PRO A 73 -1.30 2.43 6.32
C PRO A 73 -1.59 3.89 5.89
N LEU A 74 -2.86 4.22 5.65
CA LEU A 74 -3.30 5.53 5.12
C LEU A 74 -2.94 6.73 6.02
N LEU A 75 -2.71 6.50 7.31
CA LEU A 75 -2.39 7.54 8.30
C LEU A 75 -0.89 7.61 8.65
N TYR A 76 -0.05 6.72 8.11
CA TYR A 76 1.37 6.64 8.48
C TYR A 76 2.23 7.65 7.70
N PHE A 77 1.84 8.93 7.79
CA PHE A 77 2.48 10.05 7.12
C PHE A 77 2.70 11.20 8.10
N LYS A 78 3.60 12.13 7.74
CA LYS A 78 3.79 13.38 8.50
C LYS A 78 2.45 14.12 8.61
N GLY A 79 2.01 14.37 9.84
CA GLY A 79 0.71 15.01 10.11
C GLY A 79 -0.49 14.06 10.16
N GLY A 80 -0.30 12.75 9.96
CA GLY A 80 -1.35 11.73 10.04
C GLY A 80 -1.70 11.28 11.47
N GLY A 81 -1.06 11.86 12.49
CA GLY A 81 -1.36 11.61 13.90
C GLY A 81 -0.84 10.28 14.47
N ILE A 82 -0.02 9.54 13.70
CA ILE A 82 0.62 8.30 14.17
C ILE A 82 2.04 8.60 14.63
N ASP A 83 2.39 8.12 15.83
CA ASP A 83 3.74 8.22 16.37
C ASP A 83 4.72 7.36 15.53
N GLN A 84 5.93 7.88 15.28
CA GLN A 84 6.92 7.22 14.41
C GLN A 84 7.40 5.88 14.95
N GLY A 85 7.39 5.68 16.27
CA GLY A 85 7.76 4.43 16.92
C GLY A 85 6.62 3.41 17.03
N THR A 86 5.43 3.73 16.53
CA THR A 86 4.25 2.85 16.62
C THR A 86 4.49 1.51 15.96
N PHE A 87 5.12 1.49 14.77
CA PHE A 87 5.41 0.23 14.07
C PHE A 87 6.33 -0.69 14.90
N ASP A 88 7.40 -0.14 15.46
CA ASP A 88 8.36 -0.89 16.28
C ASP A 88 7.74 -1.35 17.60
N SER A 89 6.88 -0.52 18.21
CA SER A 89 6.15 -0.85 19.43
C SER A 89 5.17 -2.01 19.19
N ILE A 90 4.39 -1.96 18.11
CA ILE A 90 3.46 -3.05 17.75
C ILE A 90 4.24 -4.33 17.42
N THR A 91 5.35 -4.21 16.70
CA THR A 91 6.23 -5.36 16.39
C THR A 91 6.75 -5.99 17.67
N THR A 92 7.32 -5.20 18.58
CA THR A 92 7.81 -5.66 19.89
C THR A 92 6.70 -6.37 20.67
N ARG A 93 5.53 -5.74 20.77
CA ARG A 93 4.36 -6.29 21.48
C ARG A 93 3.89 -7.62 20.89
N THR A 94 3.98 -7.79 19.57
CA THR A 94 3.60 -9.03 18.89
C THR A 94 4.47 -10.21 19.34
N TYR A 95 5.78 -10.00 19.45
CA TYR A 95 6.71 -11.00 19.98
C TYR A 95 6.50 -11.26 21.48
N GLU A 96 6.31 -10.21 22.28
CA GLU A 96 6.02 -10.35 23.71
C GLU A 96 4.72 -11.15 23.95
N THR A 97 3.67 -10.86 23.18
CA THR A 97 2.40 -11.59 23.23
C THR A 97 2.57 -13.06 22.81
N SER A 98 3.56 -13.34 21.96
CA SER A 98 3.98 -14.69 21.57
C SER A 98 4.93 -15.35 22.57
N LYS A 99 5.06 -14.79 23.79
CA LYS A 99 5.91 -15.26 24.90
C LYS A 99 7.42 -15.12 24.68
N CYS A 100 7.86 -14.28 23.75
CA CYS A 100 9.27 -13.94 23.62
C CYS A 100 9.70 -12.94 24.71
N ASN A 101 10.90 -13.15 25.28
CA ASN A 101 11.50 -12.18 26.19
C ASN A 101 12.21 -11.07 25.38
N ARG A 102 11.63 -9.86 25.38
CA ARG A 102 12.20 -8.71 24.65
C ARG A 102 13.63 -8.35 25.04
N PHE A 103 14.07 -8.65 26.27
CA PHE A 103 15.42 -8.34 26.71
C PHE A 103 16.46 -9.22 26.03
N ILE A 104 16.10 -10.43 25.59
CA ILE A 104 17.00 -11.28 24.80
C ILE A 104 17.31 -10.59 23.46
N ILE A 105 16.28 -10.09 22.77
CA ILE A 105 16.44 -9.38 21.50
C ILE A 105 17.16 -8.04 21.70
N ALA A 106 16.84 -7.30 22.76
CA ALA A 106 17.53 -6.04 23.06
C ALA A 106 19.02 -6.26 23.35
N ASN A 107 19.36 -7.29 24.15
CA ASN A 107 20.74 -7.61 24.48
C ASN A 107 21.52 -8.17 23.28
N SER A 108 20.87 -8.86 22.35
CA SER A 108 21.56 -9.33 21.14
C SER A 108 22.06 -8.18 20.27
N TRP A 109 21.34 -7.06 20.20
CA TRP A 109 21.82 -5.86 19.50
C TRP A 109 23.06 -5.26 20.17
N ASN A 110 23.07 -5.16 21.50
CA ASN A 110 24.25 -4.69 22.25
C ASN A 110 25.47 -5.60 22.01
N ALA A 111 25.27 -6.92 21.97
CA ALA A 111 26.34 -7.87 21.68
C ALA A 111 26.92 -7.67 20.26
N ILE A 112 26.08 -7.48 19.24
CA ILE A 112 26.51 -7.21 17.87
C ILE A 112 27.33 -5.91 17.80
N LEU A 113 26.86 -4.84 18.44
CA LEU A 113 27.55 -3.55 18.46
C LEU A 113 28.93 -3.65 19.13
N ASN A 114 29.02 -4.35 20.27
CA ASN A 114 30.30 -4.58 20.94
C ASN A 114 31.28 -5.37 20.07
N LEU A 115 30.81 -6.42 19.37
CA LEU A 115 31.64 -7.20 18.46
C LEU A 115 32.06 -6.42 17.21
N SER A 116 31.27 -5.45 16.76
CA SER A 116 31.65 -4.60 15.61
C SER A 116 32.71 -3.56 15.96
N SER A 117 32.96 -3.32 17.25
CA SER A 117 33.93 -2.35 17.75
C SER A 117 35.32 -2.92 18.00
N THR A 118 35.47 -4.25 17.87
CA THR A 118 36.75 -4.97 17.93
C THR A 118 37.32 -5.17 16.54
#